data_AF-A0A090QAU7-F1
#
_entry.id   AF-A0A090QAU7-F1
#
_cell.length_a   1.000
_cell.length_b   1.000
_cell.length_c   1.000
_cell.angle_alpha   90.00
_cell.angle_beta   90.00
_cell.angle_gamma   90.00
#
_symmetry.space_group_name_H-M   'P 1'
#
loop_
_entity.id
_entity.type
_entity.pdbx_description
1 polymer ?
#
loop_
_entity_poly.entity_id
_entity_poly.type
_entity_poly.pdbx_seq_one_letter_code
_entity_poly.pdbx_strand_id
1 'polypeptide(L)'
;MIKDSLPHPATLIRKDCFNNQLYDTSLDIVADWKFFLLGIVKQSFKYIYVDETISVFYYDGISSQQHAKTSKEREKVIQQYFPIKLRLHYSYYPSHLKKNYTLAKKKMNSLIKRIKNKLING
;
A
#
# COMPACT_ATOMS: atom_id res chain seq x y z
N MET A 1 6.93 0.46 4.51
CA MET A 1 7.77 0.25 3.31
C MET A 1 7.15 -0.67 2.24
N ILE A 2 6.38 -1.72 2.56
CA ILE A 2 5.75 -2.60 1.52
C ILE A 2 4.32 -2.17 1.14
N LYS A 3 3.73 -1.21 1.86
CA LYS A 3 2.33 -0.80 1.66
C LYS A 3 2.13 0.10 0.42
N ASP A 4 3.14 0.90 0.10
CA ASP A 4 3.08 1.90 -0.95
C ASP A 4 4.14 1.60 -2.03
N SER A 5 3.87 2.05 -3.25
CA SER A 5 4.81 1.93 -4.37
C SER A 5 5.41 3.29 -4.70
N LEU A 6 6.40 3.31 -5.59
CA LEU A 6 6.75 4.55 -6.26
C LEU A 6 5.51 5.08 -7.01
N PRO A 7 5.24 6.39 -6.99
CA PRO A 7 4.08 6.96 -7.67
C PRO A 7 4.27 6.76 -9.19
N HIS A 8 3.56 5.78 -9.76
CA HIS A 8 3.68 5.42 -11.17
C HIS A 8 3.59 6.62 -12.14
N PRO A 9 2.60 7.54 -12.04
CA PRO A 9 2.53 8.69 -12.94
C PRO A 9 3.65 9.72 -12.74
N ALA A 10 4.35 9.69 -11.59
CA ALA A 10 5.49 10.54 -11.29
C ALA A 10 6.81 9.75 -11.28
N THR A 11 6.89 8.63 -12.01
CA THR A 11 8.11 7.83 -12.10
C THR A 11 8.51 7.65 -13.56
N LEU A 12 9.70 8.12 -13.91
CA LEU A 12 10.33 7.84 -15.20
C LEU A 12 11.22 6.61 -15.08
N ILE A 13 10.97 5.60 -15.91
CA ILE A 13 11.66 4.31 -15.86
C ILE A 13 12.69 4.25 -16.99
N ARG A 14 13.96 3.98 -16.66
CA ARG A 14 15.00 3.76 -17.69
C ARG A 14 14.64 2.53 -18.52
N LYS A 15 14.82 2.61 -19.84
CA LYS A 15 14.45 1.55 -20.77
C LYS A 15 15.08 0.19 -20.43
N ASP A 16 16.32 0.19 -19.93
CA ASP A 16 17.03 -1.04 -19.58
C ASP A 16 16.43 -1.79 -18.38
N CYS A 17 15.66 -1.12 -17.52
CA CYS A 17 14.87 -1.80 -16.49
C CYS A 17 13.88 -2.81 -17.11
N PHE A 18 13.35 -2.52 -18.29
CA PHE A 18 12.44 -3.42 -19.01
C PHE A 18 13.13 -4.60 -19.69
N ASN A 19 14.47 -4.57 -19.82
CA ASN A 19 15.22 -5.75 -20.26
C ASN A 19 15.27 -6.83 -19.16
N ASN A 20 15.15 -6.43 -17.88
CA ASN A 20 15.25 -7.34 -16.74
C ASN A 20 13.87 -7.87 -16.26
N GLN A 21 12.81 -7.08 -16.43
CA GLN A 21 11.44 -7.48 -16.12
C GLN A 21 10.44 -6.63 -16.89
N LEU A 22 9.33 -7.22 -17.29
CA LEU A 22 8.19 -6.51 -17.86
C LEU A 22 7.05 -6.44 -16.84
N TYR A 23 6.04 -5.62 -17.13
CA TYR A 23 4.80 -5.67 -16.36
C TYR A 23 4.13 -7.03 -16.50
N ASP A 24 3.63 -7.55 -15.37
CA ASP A 24 2.88 -8.79 -15.34
C ASP A 24 1.43 -8.53 -15.75
N THR A 25 1.10 -8.88 -16.98
CA THR A 25 -0.24 -8.68 -17.56
C THR A 25 -1.29 -9.67 -17.03
N SER A 26 -0.91 -10.61 -16.17
CA SER A 26 -1.87 -11.46 -15.45
C SER A 26 -2.46 -10.81 -14.20
N LEU A 27 -1.94 -9.64 -13.82
CA LEU A 27 -2.43 -8.83 -12.70
C LEU A 27 -3.20 -7.62 -13.24
N ASP A 28 -4.41 -7.42 -12.73
CA ASP A 28 -5.29 -6.37 -13.27
C ASP A 28 -5.01 -5.01 -12.65
N ILE A 29 -4.47 -4.96 -11.43
CA ILE A 29 -4.32 -3.71 -10.68
C ILE A 29 -2.87 -3.45 -10.26
N VAL A 30 -2.13 -4.48 -9.81
CA VAL A 30 -0.85 -4.26 -9.08
C VAL A 30 0.41 -4.60 -9.87
N ALA A 31 0.32 -4.63 -11.19
CA ALA A 31 1.45 -4.92 -12.08
C ALA A 31 2.61 -3.93 -11.89
N ASP A 32 2.30 -2.64 -11.75
CA ASP A 32 3.26 -1.56 -11.46
C ASP A 32 3.95 -1.74 -10.11
N TRP A 33 3.16 -2.02 -9.06
CA TRP A 33 3.67 -2.28 -7.72
C TRP A 33 4.57 -3.51 -7.67
N LYS A 34 4.21 -4.59 -8.38
CA LYS A 34 5.05 -5.79 -8.51
C LYS A 34 6.38 -5.46 -9.18
N PHE A 35 6.34 -4.73 -10.29
CA PHE A 35 7.54 -4.32 -11.02
C PHE A 35 8.50 -3.55 -10.11
N PHE A 36 8.03 -2.52 -9.40
CA PHE A 36 8.90 -1.75 -8.52
C PHE A 36 9.41 -2.58 -7.33
N LEU A 37 8.54 -3.38 -6.72
CA LEU A 37 8.92 -4.22 -5.58
C LEU A 37 10.04 -5.20 -5.94
N LEU A 38 9.88 -5.96 -7.03
CA LEU A 38 10.89 -6.93 -7.45
C LEU A 38 12.13 -6.25 -8.03
N GLY A 39 11.94 -5.17 -8.79
CA GLY A 39 13.04 -4.38 -9.34
C GLY A 39 13.98 -3.90 -8.24
N ILE A 40 13.44 -3.26 -7.20
CA ILE A 40 14.24 -2.71 -6.11
C ILE A 40 14.81 -3.82 -5.23
N VAL A 41 13.98 -4.79 -4.81
CA VAL A 41 14.37 -5.77 -3.78
C VAL A 41 15.18 -6.93 -4.34
N LYS A 42 14.87 -7.40 -5.55
CA LYS A 42 15.50 -8.59 -6.15
C LYS A 42 16.49 -8.25 -7.26
N GLN A 43 16.29 -7.15 -7.98
CA GLN A 43 17.13 -6.74 -9.12
C GLN A 43 17.98 -5.50 -8.83
N SER A 44 17.99 -5.03 -7.58
CA SER A 44 18.79 -3.88 -7.12
C SER A 44 18.60 -2.60 -7.94
N PHE A 45 17.39 -2.37 -8.47
CA PHE A 45 17.06 -1.10 -9.12
C PHE A 45 17.26 0.05 -8.14
N LYS A 46 17.87 1.12 -8.64
CA LYS A 46 18.07 2.36 -7.90
C LYS A 46 17.11 3.41 -8.43
N TYR A 47 16.67 4.28 -7.55
CA TYR A 47 15.86 5.44 -7.91
C TYR A 47 16.43 6.68 -7.21
N ILE A 48 16.16 7.84 -7.79
CA ILE A 48 16.53 9.14 -7.26
C ILE A 48 15.23 9.93 -7.10
N TYR A 49 15.07 10.60 -5.96
CA TYR A 49 13.95 11.51 -5.74
C TYR A 49 14.27 12.88 -6.35
N VAL A 50 13.29 13.46 -7.03
CA VAL A 50 13.35 14.82 -7.58
C VAL A 50 12.22 15.59 -6.93
N ASP A 51 12.54 16.73 -6.32
CA ASP A 51 11.59 17.56 -5.58
C ASP A 51 10.80 18.48 -6.50
N GLU A 52 10.13 17.91 -7.49
CA GLU A 52 9.36 18.62 -8.50
C GLU A 52 8.00 17.97 -8.71
N THR A 53 6.99 18.80 -8.94
CA THR A 53 5.65 18.31 -9.27
C THR A 53 5.57 18.00 -10.76
N ILE A 54 5.62 16.71 -11.09
CA ILE A 54 5.65 16.24 -12.48
C ILE A 54 4.36 15.55 -12.94
N SER A 55 3.40 15.29 -12.03
CA SER A 55 2.07 14.78 -12.40
C SER A 55 1.00 15.13 -11.38
N VAL A 56 -0.26 15.10 -11.82
CA VAL A 56 -1.47 15.21 -10.98
C VAL A 56 -2.16 13.85 -10.99
N PHE A 57 -2.43 13.28 -9.82
CA PHE A 57 -3.08 11.98 -9.69
C PHE A 57 -4.52 12.12 -9.19
N TYR A 58 -5.46 11.54 -9.94
CA TYR A 58 -6.86 11.49 -9.57
C TYR A 58 -7.20 10.18 -8.84
N TYR A 59 -8.02 10.28 -7.79
CA TYR A 59 -8.37 9.16 -6.91
C TYR A 59 -9.60 8.37 -7.37
N ASP A 60 -10.14 8.67 -8.55
CA ASP A 60 -11.29 7.99 -9.15
C ASP A 60 -10.93 6.70 -9.90
N GLY A 61 -9.63 6.40 -10.05
CA GLY A 61 -9.15 5.19 -10.70
C GLY A 61 -9.53 3.88 -9.99
N ILE A 62 -9.55 2.79 -10.76
CA ILE A 62 -9.91 1.44 -10.31
C ILE A 62 -9.06 0.98 -9.10
N SER A 63 -7.77 1.29 -9.09
CA SER A 63 -6.84 0.92 -8.01
C SER A 63 -7.19 1.60 -6.67
N SER A 64 -7.81 2.78 -6.73
CA SER A 64 -8.27 3.57 -5.60
C SER A 64 -9.64 3.12 -5.08
N GLN A 65 -10.43 2.43 -5.91
CA GLN A 65 -11.77 1.96 -5.56
C GLN A 65 -11.80 0.48 -5.14
N GLN A 66 -10.97 -0.38 -5.75
CA GLN A 66 -11.03 -1.83 -5.59
C GLN A 66 -10.02 -2.37 -4.56
N HIS A 67 -10.00 -1.81 -3.35
CA HIS A 67 -9.02 -2.16 -2.31
C HIS A 67 -8.91 -3.67 -2.01
N ALA A 68 -10.03 -4.39 -2.03
CA ALA A 68 -10.03 -5.83 -1.77
C ALA A 68 -9.30 -6.62 -2.87
N LYS A 69 -9.53 -6.27 -4.14
CA LYS A 69 -8.86 -6.90 -5.29
C LYS A 69 -7.37 -6.56 -5.31
N THR A 70 -7.03 -5.29 -5.11
CA THR A 70 -5.63 -4.82 -4.94
C THR A 70 -4.91 -5.60 -3.86
N SER A 71 -5.54 -5.78 -2.69
CA SER A 71 -4.94 -6.50 -1.56
C SER A 71 -4.71 -7.98 -1.89
N LYS A 72 -5.68 -8.63 -2.54
CA LYS A 72 -5.59 -10.04 -2.93
C LYS A 72 -4.49 -10.28 -3.96
N GLU A 73 -4.35 -9.39 -4.95
CA GLU A 73 -3.26 -9.50 -5.93
C GLU A 73 -1.89 -9.29 -5.29
N ARG A 74 -1.74 -8.29 -4.41
CA ARG A 74 -0.47 -8.09 -3.66
C ARG A 74 -0.12 -9.32 -2.84
N GLU A 75 -1.11 -9.92 -2.18
CA GLU A 75 -0.88 -11.14 -1.41
C GLU A 75 -0.37 -12.29 -2.29
N LYS A 76 -0.96 -12.51 -3.46
CA LYS A 76 -0.46 -13.51 -4.43
C LYS A 76 1.01 -13.29 -4.77
N VAL A 77 1.40 -12.04 -5.07
CA VAL A 77 2.80 -11.70 -5.38
C VAL A 77 3.72 -11.94 -4.18
N ILE A 78 3.31 -11.53 -2.96
CA ILE A 78 4.11 -11.78 -1.75
C ILE A 78 4.29 -13.28 -1.52
N GLN A 79 3.22 -14.07 -1.66
CA GLN A 79 3.26 -15.52 -1.52
C GLN A 79 4.19 -16.19 -2.54
N GLN A 80 4.25 -15.68 -3.76
CA GLN A 80 5.04 -16.24 -4.85
C GLN A 80 6.54 -15.92 -4.74
N TYR A 81 6.91 -14.69 -4.39
CA TYR A 81 8.29 -14.21 -4.53
C TYR A 81 9.08 -14.08 -3.22
N PHE A 82 8.41 -14.23 -2.07
CA PHE A 82 9.02 -13.99 -0.76
C PHE A 82 8.86 -15.15 0.21
N PRO A 83 9.87 -15.39 1.09
CA PRO A 83 9.82 -16.48 2.05
C PRO A 83 8.74 -16.28 3.10
N ILE A 84 8.30 -17.38 3.70
CA ILE A 84 7.16 -17.42 4.63
C ILE A 84 7.32 -16.47 5.82
N LYS A 85 8.54 -16.27 6.34
CA LYS A 85 8.82 -15.33 7.44
C LYS A 85 8.43 -13.90 7.09
N LEU A 86 8.68 -13.47 5.86
CA LEU A 86 8.31 -12.13 5.40
C LEU A 86 6.81 -12.03 5.12
N ARG A 87 6.20 -13.11 4.62
CA ARG A 87 4.74 -13.21 4.44
C ARG A 87 3.99 -13.05 5.77
N LEU A 88 4.45 -13.73 6.83
CA LEU A 88 3.84 -13.63 8.16
C LEU A 88 3.89 -12.20 8.70
N HIS A 89 5.02 -11.50 8.51
CA HIS A 89 5.15 -10.10 8.92
C HIS A 89 4.20 -9.18 8.11
N TYR A 90 4.09 -9.39 6.80
CA TYR A 90 3.17 -8.63 5.94
C TYR A 90 1.69 -8.85 6.32
N SER A 91 1.30 -10.08 6.65
CA SER A 91 -0.07 -10.42 7.07
C SER A 91 -0.41 -9.92 8.48
N TYR A 92 0.59 -9.84 9.38
CA TYR A 92 0.41 -9.45 10.78
C TYR A 92 0.30 -7.94 10.99
N TYR A 93 1.03 -7.15 10.20
CA TYR A 93 1.09 -5.69 10.34
C TYR A 93 -0.28 -4.97 10.18
N PRO A 94 -1.10 -5.25 9.15
CA PRO A 94 -2.39 -4.57 8.97
C PRO A 94 -3.45 -5.00 10.00
N SER A 95 -3.42 -6.25 10.48
CA SER A 95 -4.38 -6.74 11.47
C SER A 95 -4.17 -6.09 12.85
N HIS A 96 -2.93 -5.92 13.27
CA HIS A 96 -2.60 -5.26 14.53
C HIS A 96 -2.92 -3.75 14.52
N LEU A 97 -2.60 -3.05 13.42
CA LEU A 97 -2.96 -1.65 13.25
C LEU A 97 -4.48 -1.44 13.26
N LYS A 98 -5.24 -2.28 12.54
CA LYS A 98 -6.71 -2.21 12.51
C LYS A 98 -7.30 -2.42 13.91
N LYS A 99 -6.77 -3.40 14.66
CA LYS A 99 -7.18 -3.66 16.05
C LYS A 99 -6.90 -2.46 16.95
N ASN A 100 -5.70 -1.89 16.89
CA ASN A 100 -5.31 -0.72 17.67
C ASN A 100 -6.14 0.53 17.34
N TYR A 101 -6.40 0.79 16.06
CA TYR A 101 -7.29 1.89 15.63
C TYR A 101 -8.72 1.69 16.15
N THR A 102 -9.25 0.47 16.07
CA THR A 102 -10.61 0.17 16.56
C THR A 102 -10.74 0.38 18.07
N LEU A 103 -9.71 -0.03 18.82
CA LEU A 103 -9.61 0.21 20.26
C LEU A 103 -9.55 1.71 20.60
N ALA A 104 -8.71 2.46 19.89
CA ALA A 104 -8.58 3.91 20.07
C ALA A 104 -9.91 4.64 19.77
N LYS A 105 -10.56 4.29 18.65
CA LYS A 105 -11.87 4.83 18.26
C LYS A 105 -12.94 4.55 19.32
N LYS A 106 -12.98 3.34 19.88
CA LYS A 106 -13.92 2.96 20.95
C LYS A 106 -13.71 3.79 22.22
N LYS A 107 -12.46 4.01 22.63
CA LYS A 107 -12.12 4.87 23.78
C LYS A 107 -12.51 6.34 23.55
N MET A 108 -12.24 6.87 22.36
CA MET A 108 -12.60 8.25 22.03
C MET A 108 -14.13 8.44 22.04
N ASN A 109 -14.89 7.51 21.47
CA ASN A 109 -16.35 7.56 21.49
C ASN A 109 -16.93 7.50 22.90
N SER A 110 -16.33 6.71 23.81
CA SER A 110 -16.80 6.66 25.20
C SER A 110 -16.51 7.96 25.95
N LEU A 111 -15.38 8.62 25.66
CA LEU A 111 -15.05 9.93 26.21
C LEU A 111 -16.03 11.01 25.72
N ILE A 112 -16.31 11.04 24.41
CA ILE A 112 -17.29 11.97 23.83
C ILE A 112 -18.67 11.76 24.45
N LYS A 113 -19.10 10.52 24.65
CA LYS A 113 -20.38 10.20 25.31
C LYS A 113 -20.41 10.72 26.76
N ARG A 114 -19.31 10.58 27.51
CA ARG A 114 -19.19 11.10 28.89
C ARG A 114 -19.28 12.63 28.94
N ILE A 115 -18.62 13.32 28.00
CA ILE A 115 -18.65 14.79 27.94
C ILE A 115 -20.06 15.28 27.59
N LYS A 116 -20.72 14.69 26.58
CA LYS A 116 -22.11 15.01 26.22
C LYS A 116 -23.07 14.81 27.40
N ASN A 117 -22.95 13.70 28.11
CA ASN A 117 -23.80 13.42 29.27
C ASN A 117 -23.58 14.41 30.43
N LYS A 118 -22.37 14.97 30.59
CA LYS A 118 -22.09 16.01 31.60
C LYS A 118 -22.66 17.37 31.19
N LEU A 119 -22.68 17.70 29.90
CA LEU A 119 -23.22 18.96 29.38
C LEU A 119 -24.75 19.00 29.35
N ILE A 120 -25.41 17.84 29.25
CA ILE A 120 -26.88 17.75 29.20
C ILE A 120 -27.50 17.67 30.60
N ASN A 121 -26.77 17.12 31.58
CA ASN A 121 -27.26 16.90 32.95
C ASN A 121 -26.62 17.86 33.98
N GLY A 122 -26.02 18.96 33.52
CA GLY A 122 -25.36 19.98 34.35
C GLY A 122 -25.96 21.35 34.12
#